data_AF-A0A7Y3NZR9-F1
#
_entry.id   AF-A0A7Y3NZR9-F1
#
_cell.length_a   1.000
_cell.length_b   1.000
_cell.length_c   1.000
_cell.angle_alpha   90.00
_cell.angle_beta   90.00
_cell.angle_gamma   90.00
#
_symmetry.space_group_name_H-M   'P 1'
#
loop_
_entity.id
_entity.type
_entity.pdbx_description
1 polymer ?
#
loop_
_entity_poly.entity_id
_entity_poly.type
_entity_poly.pdbx_seq_one_letter_code
_entity_poly.pdbx_strand_id
1 'polypeptide(L)'
;MKINNWEMALRKIAFILFLLPATGNCQIIRYRMIHMQRPAVGQYMLHILPWYYDSTIKDEQIARCLDTLPGHLFSAKMYNMLYRGDTTKLAVKADEGVYLFHKRYTINIYWKNGNKKSLSFVNRHFVKYLEHSFYDNDAPMAFGRYRKGNKKGRWVYYNTQGKKVKVERYSRSGTLKKSKTFDPPIKTLRTVFNPRHLSGTPYIIR
;
A
#
# COMPACT_ATOMS: atom_id res chain seq x y z
N MET A 1 -34.38 -7.89 11.22
CA MET A 1 -33.96 -8.18 9.82
C MET A 1 -32.77 -9.14 9.87
N LYS A 2 -33.00 -10.43 9.59
CA LYS A 2 -31.98 -11.50 9.70
C LYS A 2 -31.05 -11.43 8.48
N ILE A 3 -29.75 -11.30 8.70
CA ILE A 3 -28.72 -11.35 7.66
C ILE A 3 -28.44 -12.83 7.38
N ASN A 4 -29.07 -13.40 6.35
CA ASN A 4 -28.90 -14.79 5.95
C ASN A 4 -27.74 -14.97 4.97
N ASN A 5 -26.90 -15.97 5.26
CA ASN A 5 -26.06 -16.79 4.39
C ASN A 5 -25.16 -16.12 3.33
N TRP A 6 -23.87 -16.01 3.69
CA TRP A 6 -22.76 -15.67 2.81
C TRP A 6 -22.21 -16.90 2.09
N GLU A 7 -22.93 -17.47 1.13
CA GLU A 7 -22.36 -18.49 0.24
C GLU A 7 -21.64 -17.83 -0.94
N MET A 8 -20.32 -17.68 -0.83
CA MET A 8 -19.47 -17.45 -2.01
C MET A 8 -19.30 -18.76 -2.76
N ALA A 9 -19.93 -18.89 -3.91
CA ALA A 9 -19.68 -20.02 -4.81
C ALA A 9 -18.29 -19.87 -5.46
N LEU A 10 -17.28 -20.51 -4.88
CA LEU A 10 -15.95 -20.68 -5.47
C LEU A 10 -16.05 -21.63 -6.68
N ARG A 11 -16.12 -21.07 -7.88
CA ARG A 11 -16.23 -21.87 -9.12
C ARG A 11 -14.94 -21.77 -9.91
N LYS A 12 -14.15 -22.85 -9.87
CA LYS A 12 -12.99 -23.18 -10.71
C LYS A 12 -11.66 -22.51 -10.32
N ILE A 13 -10.66 -23.36 -10.08
CA ILE A 13 -9.25 -23.02 -10.04
C ILE A 13 -8.67 -23.42 -11.39
N ALA A 14 -8.16 -22.47 -12.17
CA ALA A 14 -7.46 -22.75 -13.42
C ALA A 14 -5.96 -22.47 -13.26
N PHE A 15 -5.14 -23.39 -13.77
CA PHE A 15 -3.69 -23.24 -13.88
C PHE A 15 -3.35 -23.00 -15.36
N ILE A 16 -2.73 -21.87 -15.67
CA ILE A 16 -2.27 -21.57 -17.03
C ILE A 16 -0.75 -21.67 -17.06
N LEU A 17 -0.24 -22.37 -18.07
CA LEU A 17 1.18 -22.66 -18.32
C LEU A 17 1.79 -21.59 -19.23
N PHE A 18 2.97 -21.08 -18.91
CA PHE A 18 3.74 -20.19 -19.79
C PHE A 18 5.15 -20.69 -20.02
N LEU A 19 5.61 -20.55 -21.27
CA LEU A 19 6.98 -20.73 -21.70
C LEU A 19 7.57 -19.33 -21.96
N LEU A 20 8.55 -18.89 -21.16
CA LEU A 20 9.27 -17.63 -21.42
C LEU A 20 10.61 -17.94 -22.11
N PRO A 21 10.87 -17.42 -23.33
CA PRO A 21 12.11 -17.67 -24.06
C PRO A 21 13.08 -16.51 -23.80
N ALA A 22 13.94 -16.61 -22.79
CA ALA A 22 15.01 -15.61 -22.65
C ALA A 22 16.35 -16.15 -22.15
N THR A 23 16.41 -17.33 -21.53
CA THR A 23 17.66 -17.82 -20.91
C THR A 23 17.93 -19.32 -21.08
N GLY A 24 17.26 -20.02 -22.00
CA GLY A 24 17.42 -21.47 -22.17
C GLY A 24 16.84 -22.32 -21.01
N ASN A 25 16.49 -21.68 -19.89
CA ASN A 25 15.78 -22.30 -18.78
C ASN A 25 14.30 -21.92 -18.86
N CYS A 26 13.49 -22.86 -19.35
CA CYS A 26 12.05 -22.70 -19.36
C CYS A 26 11.52 -22.76 -17.92
N GLN A 27 11.17 -21.61 -17.34
CA GLN A 27 10.54 -21.58 -16.03
C GLN A 27 9.03 -21.71 -16.15
N ILE A 28 8.49 -22.79 -15.59
CA ILE A 28 7.05 -23.01 -15.48
C ILE A 28 6.50 -22.09 -14.39
N ILE A 29 5.70 -21.11 -14.77
CA ILE A 29 4.99 -20.23 -13.84
C ILE A 29 3.59 -20.81 -13.58
N ARG A 30 3.36 -21.37 -12.37
CA ARG A 30 2.03 -21.87 -11.96
C ARG A 30 1.18 -20.73 -11.40
N TYR A 31 0.29 -20.20 -12.20
CA TYR A 31 -0.60 -19.12 -11.78
C TYR A 31 -1.97 -19.66 -11.33
N ARG A 32 -2.59 -19.05 -10.29
CA ARG A 32 -3.90 -19.45 -9.75
C ARG A 32 -4.94 -18.38 -10.05
N MET A 33 -5.98 -18.75 -10.81
CA MET A 33 -7.18 -17.91 -10.97
C MET A 33 -8.26 -18.36 -10.01
N ILE A 34 -8.94 -17.40 -9.39
CA ILE A 34 -10.18 -17.66 -8.67
C ILE A 34 -11.28 -16.82 -9.29
N HIS A 35 -12.29 -17.48 -9.86
CA HIS A 35 -13.50 -16.79 -10.29
C HIS A 35 -14.46 -16.65 -9.12
N MET A 36 -14.90 -15.42 -8.89
CA MET A 36 -15.84 -15.09 -7.84
C MET A 36 -17.05 -14.39 -8.49
N GLN A 37 -18.24 -14.77 -8.07
CA GLN A 37 -19.48 -14.20 -8.59
C GLN A 37 -20.33 -13.72 -7.42
N ARG A 38 -20.75 -12.45 -7.46
CA ARG A 38 -21.68 -11.89 -6.49
C ARG A 38 -22.85 -11.26 -7.24
N PRO A 39 -24.12 -11.56 -6.89
CA PRO A 39 -25.28 -11.09 -7.66
C PRO A 39 -25.30 -9.57 -7.90
N ALA A 40 -24.91 -8.78 -6.90
CA ALA A 40 -24.93 -7.33 -6.96
C ALA A 40 -23.69 -6.68 -7.62
N VAL A 41 -22.57 -7.41 -7.75
CA VAL A 41 -21.27 -6.84 -8.17
C VAL A 41 -20.78 -7.47 -9.49
N GLY A 42 -21.45 -8.54 -9.95
CA GLY A 42 -21.07 -9.28 -11.15
C GLY A 42 -19.97 -10.32 -10.87
N GLN A 43 -19.30 -10.73 -11.95
CA GLN A 43 -18.19 -11.67 -11.90
C GLN A 43 -16.86 -10.90 -11.81
N TYR A 44 -15.96 -11.36 -10.95
CA TYR A 44 -14.61 -10.84 -10.86
C TYR A 44 -13.59 -11.98 -10.78
N MET A 45 -12.44 -11.75 -11.40
CA MET A 45 -11.32 -12.69 -11.43
C MET A 45 -10.25 -12.21 -10.46
N LEU A 46 -9.90 -13.06 -9.50
CA LEU A 46 -8.78 -12.83 -8.60
C LEU A 46 -7.56 -13.58 -9.17
N HIS A 47 -6.58 -12.81 -9.64
CA HIS A 47 -5.33 -13.34 -10.14
C HIS A 47 -4.34 -13.44 -8.99
N ILE A 48 -3.96 -14.65 -8.57
CA ILE A 48 -2.95 -14.89 -7.53
C ILE A 48 -1.66 -15.38 -8.21
N LEU A 49 -0.60 -14.58 -8.07
CA LEU A 49 0.72 -14.90 -8.62
C LEU A 49 1.39 -16.03 -7.81
N PRO A 50 2.21 -16.88 -8.46
CA PRO A 50 2.99 -17.92 -7.76
C PRO A 50 4.09 -17.37 -6.86
N TRP A 51 4.39 -16.08 -6.97
CA TRP A 51 5.44 -15.46 -6.19
C TRP A 51 4.89 -14.98 -4.85
N TYR A 52 5.62 -15.32 -3.80
CA TYR A 52 5.31 -14.87 -2.48
C TYR A 52 6.03 -13.56 -2.15
N TYR A 53 5.32 -12.67 -1.48
CA TYR A 53 5.85 -11.43 -1.00
C TYR A 53 6.76 -11.63 0.22
N ASP A 54 7.89 -10.96 0.18
CA ASP A 54 8.77 -10.67 1.31
C ASP A 54 9.07 -9.17 1.30
N SER A 55 9.30 -8.61 2.49
CA SER A 55 9.66 -7.22 2.73
C SER A 55 10.90 -6.73 1.99
N THR A 56 11.74 -7.64 1.47
CA THR A 56 12.90 -7.33 0.64
C THR A 56 12.53 -6.94 -0.80
N ILE A 57 11.34 -7.32 -1.28
CA ILE A 57 10.86 -7.04 -2.63
C ILE A 57 10.39 -5.59 -2.72
N LYS A 58 10.97 -4.84 -3.65
CA LYS A 58 10.61 -3.43 -3.89
C LYS A 58 9.43 -3.31 -4.86
N ASP A 59 8.63 -2.27 -4.71
CA ASP A 59 7.48 -1.96 -5.59
C ASP A 59 7.86 -1.93 -7.08
N GLU A 60 9.04 -1.43 -7.42
CA GLU A 60 9.54 -1.38 -8.79
C GLU A 60 9.80 -2.78 -9.36
N GLN A 61 10.26 -3.72 -8.53
CA GLN A 61 10.44 -5.12 -8.93
C GLN A 61 9.10 -5.79 -9.17
N ILE A 62 8.10 -5.53 -8.32
CA ILE A 62 6.73 -6.01 -8.52
C ILE A 62 6.20 -5.49 -9.85
N ALA A 63 6.30 -4.18 -10.11
CA ALA A 63 5.83 -3.58 -11.36
C ALA A 63 6.53 -4.18 -12.60
N ARG A 64 7.85 -4.38 -12.57
CA ARG A 64 8.59 -5.06 -13.66
C ARG A 64 8.08 -6.46 -13.90
N CYS A 65 7.86 -7.21 -12.82
CA CYS A 65 7.33 -8.57 -12.90
C CYS A 65 5.98 -8.60 -13.61
N LEU A 66 5.07 -7.68 -13.25
CA LEU A 66 3.75 -7.58 -13.85
C LEU A 66 3.82 -7.23 -15.34
N ASP A 67 4.73 -6.36 -15.75
CA ASP A 67 4.88 -5.99 -17.17
C ASP A 67 5.42 -7.15 -18.03
N THR A 68 6.11 -8.13 -17.44
CA THR A 68 6.52 -9.36 -18.14
C THR A 68 5.38 -10.38 -18.30
N LEU A 69 4.26 -10.19 -17.59
CA LEU A 69 3.11 -11.08 -17.73
C LEU A 69 2.41 -10.78 -19.07
N PRO A 70 1.97 -11.80 -19.80
CA PRO A 70 1.29 -11.60 -21.08
C PRO A 70 -0.09 -10.95 -20.86
N GLY A 71 -0.14 -9.62 -20.98
CA GLY A 71 -1.32 -8.80 -20.65
C GLY A 71 -2.57 -9.12 -21.48
N HIS A 72 -2.39 -9.67 -22.70
CA HIS A 72 -3.50 -10.09 -23.57
C HIS A 72 -4.19 -11.38 -23.09
N LEU A 73 -3.53 -12.21 -22.27
CA LEU A 73 -4.04 -13.54 -21.90
C LEU A 73 -4.92 -13.55 -20.66
N PHE A 74 -4.88 -12.48 -19.86
CA PHE A 74 -5.59 -12.48 -18.59
C PHE A 74 -6.69 -11.43 -18.50
N SER A 75 -6.73 -10.45 -19.42
CA SER A 75 -7.57 -9.24 -19.29
C SER A 75 -7.47 -8.59 -17.89
N ALA A 76 -6.42 -8.95 -17.14
CA ALA A 76 -6.32 -8.77 -15.72
C ALA A 76 -5.72 -7.40 -15.47
N LYS A 77 -6.45 -6.58 -14.75
CA LYS A 77 -5.96 -5.28 -14.27
C LYS A 77 -5.57 -5.32 -12.80
N MET A 78 -5.62 -6.50 -12.16
CA MET A 78 -5.43 -6.67 -10.73
C MET A 78 -4.74 -8.00 -10.43
N TYR A 79 -3.58 -7.93 -9.79
CA TYR A 79 -2.74 -9.06 -9.42
C TYR A 79 -2.52 -9.10 -7.92
N ASN A 80 -2.47 -10.30 -7.35
CA ASN A 80 -2.38 -10.50 -5.92
C ASN A 80 -1.19 -11.39 -5.59
N MET A 81 -0.49 -11.07 -4.51
CA MET A 81 0.58 -11.88 -3.94
C MET A 81 0.29 -12.18 -2.48
N LEU A 82 0.65 -13.39 -2.06
CA LEU A 82 0.48 -13.87 -0.69
C LEU A 82 1.80 -13.75 0.08
N TYR A 83 1.76 -13.76 1.40
CA TYR A 83 2.99 -13.75 2.22
C TYR A 83 3.78 -15.05 2.07
N ARG A 84 5.12 -14.98 2.02
CA ARG A 84 5.99 -16.18 1.94
C ARG A 84 5.84 -17.12 3.13
N GLY A 85 5.69 -16.57 4.33
CA GLY A 85 5.51 -17.35 5.56
C GLY A 85 4.05 -17.60 5.96
N ASP A 86 3.08 -17.08 5.20
CA ASP A 86 1.65 -17.27 5.50
C ASP A 86 0.83 -17.09 4.21
N THR A 87 0.63 -18.19 3.48
CA THR A 87 -0.07 -18.18 2.19
C THR A 87 -1.57 -17.93 2.34
N THR A 88 -2.11 -17.87 3.56
CA THR A 88 -3.51 -17.52 3.80
C THR A 88 -3.76 -16.01 3.80
N LYS A 89 -2.69 -15.21 3.85
CA LYS A 89 -2.76 -13.76 3.98
C LYS A 89 -2.35 -13.06 2.70
N LEU A 90 -3.20 -12.14 2.25
CA LEU A 90 -2.89 -11.20 1.17
C LEU A 90 -1.77 -10.26 1.61
N ALA A 91 -0.72 -10.18 0.81
CA ALA A 91 0.41 -9.31 1.06
C ALA A 91 0.42 -8.10 0.12
N VAL A 92 0.15 -8.34 -1.17
CA VAL A 92 0.19 -7.30 -2.20
C VAL A 92 -1.04 -7.41 -3.07
N LYS A 93 -1.64 -6.26 -3.38
CA LYS A 93 -2.58 -6.08 -4.48
C LYS A 93 -2.00 -5.03 -5.42
N ALA A 94 -1.74 -5.40 -6.65
CA ALA A 94 -1.20 -4.52 -7.67
C ALA A 94 -2.19 -4.36 -8.83
N ASP A 95 -2.63 -3.13 -9.04
CA ASP A 95 -3.56 -2.79 -10.12
C ASP A 95 -2.79 -2.17 -11.30
N GLU A 96 -2.93 -2.75 -12.49
CA GLU A 96 -2.46 -2.14 -13.75
C GLU A 96 -3.54 -1.22 -14.31
N GLY A 97 -3.21 0.06 -14.43
CA GLY A 97 -4.07 1.08 -15.02
C GLY A 97 -3.41 1.77 -16.21
N VAL A 98 -4.25 2.41 -17.03
CA VAL A 98 -3.81 3.30 -18.11
C VAL A 98 -4.22 4.72 -17.72
N TYR A 99 -3.26 5.63 -17.64
CA TYR A 99 -3.51 7.05 -17.38
C TYR A 99 -2.86 7.89 -18.47
N LEU A 100 -3.65 8.67 -19.21
CA LEU A 100 -3.17 9.51 -20.32
C LEU A 100 -2.20 8.76 -21.26
N PHE A 101 -2.60 7.57 -21.72
CA PHE A 101 -1.81 6.70 -22.61
C PHE A 101 -0.50 6.15 -22.02
N HIS A 102 -0.31 6.23 -20.69
CA HIS A 102 0.82 5.63 -20.00
C HIS A 102 0.36 4.57 -19.02
N LYS A 103 1.00 3.40 -19.10
CA LYS A 103 0.85 2.35 -18.08
C LYS A 103 1.28 2.86 -16.72
N ARG A 104 0.52 2.49 -15.71
CA ARG A 104 0.73 2.87 -14.32
C ARG A 104 0.33 1.71 -13.42
N TYR A 105 1.18 1.40 -12.47
CA TYR A 105 0.88 0.41 -11.45
C TYR A 105 0.50 1.12 -10.15
N THR A 106 -0.60 0.67 -9.56
CA THR A 106 -1.01 1.05 -8.21
C THR A 106 -0.75 -0.14 -7.32
N ILE A 107 0.24 -0.05 -6.44
CA ILE A 107 0.67 -1.17 -5.60
C ILE A 107 0.22 -0.89 -4.18
N ASN A 108 -0.68 -1.73 -3.67
CA ASN A 108 -1.09 -1.74 -2.27
C ASN A 108 -0.37 -2.91 -1.59
N ILE A 109 0.38 -2.62 -0.53
CA ILE A 109 0.95 -3.63 0.35
C ILE A 109 0.15 -3.60 1.65
N TYR A 110 -0.14 -4.77 2.20
CA TYR A 110 -0.94 -4.93 3.41
C TYR A 110 -0.11 -5.51 4.54
N TRP A 111 -0.42 -5.15 5.78
CA TRP A 111 0.03 -5.85 6.97
C TRP A 111 -0.66 -7.21 7.09
N LYS A 112 -0.12 -8.13 7.89
CA LYS A 112 -0.72 -9.47 8.09
C LYS A 112 -2.12 -9.44 8.72
N ASN A 113 -2.46 -8.36 9.42
CA ASN A 113 -3.80 -8.13 9.95
C ASN A 113 -4.81 -7.65 8.89
N GLY A 114 -4.37 -7.43 7.64
CA GLY A 114 -5.22 -6.96 6.53
C GLY A 114 -5.24 -5.44 6.35
N ASN A 115 -4.69 -4.68 7.29
CA ASN A 115 -4.63 -3.22 7.22
C ASN A 115 -3.62 -2.78 6.16
N LYS A 116 -3.79 -1.58 5.61
CA LYS A 116 -2.90 -1.12 4.55
C LYS A 116 -1.55 -0.78 5.17
N LYS A 117 -0.46 -1.23 4.53
CA LYS A 117 0.92 -0.90 4.91
C LYS A 117 1.47 0.22 4.04
N SER A 118 1.28 0.11 2.74
CA SER A 118 1.66 1.16 1.80
C SER A 118 0.77 1.17 0.57
N LEU A 119 0.69 2.32 -0.05
CA LEU A 119 0.11 2.57 -1.36
C LEU A 119 1.13 3.35 -2.18
N SER A 120 1.60 2.75 -3.25
CA SER A 120 2.60 3.33 -4.14
C SER A 120 2.07 3.42 -5.55
N PHE A 121 2.49 4.46 -6.25
CA PHE A 121 2.22 4.63 -7.67
C PHE A 121 3.53 4.59 -8.45
N VAL A 122 3.57 3.69 -9.43
CA VAL A 122 4.74 3.43 -10.28
C VAL A 122 4.35 3.68 -11.73
N ASN A 123 5.19 4.39 -12.47
CA ASN A 123 4.95 4.68 -13.89
C ASN A 123 5.44 3.54 -14.82
N ARG A 124 5.21 3.67 -16.13
CA ARG A 124 5.69 2.74 -17.16
C ARG A 124 7.21 2.49 -17.18
N HIS A 125 7.99 3.37 -16.58
CA HIS A 125 9.45 3.24 -16.48
C HIS A 125 9.89 2.59 -15.17
N PHE A 126 8.94 2.01 -14.42
CA PHE A 126 9.16 1.39 -13.13
C PHE A 126 9.75 2.36 -12.10
N VAL A 127 9.40 3.65 -12.20
CA VAL A 127 9.82 4.68 -11.25
C VAL A 127 8.63 5.03 -10.36
N LYS A 128 8.79 4.78 -9.06
CA LYS A 128 7.86 5.25 -8.03
C LYS A 128 7.82 6.78 -8.03
N TYR A 129 6.63 7.36 -7.98
CA TYR A 129 6.45 8.82 -8.01
C TYR A 129 5.54 9.36 -6.90
N LEU A 130 4.75 8.50 -6.24
CA LEU A 130 3.89 8.85 -5.12
C LEU A 130 3.85 7.67 -4.15
N GLU A 131 3.88 7.97 -2.86
CA GLU A 131 3.80 6.96 -1.79
C GLU A 131 2.98 7.48 -0.61
N HIS A 132 2.13 6.61 -0.09
CA HIS A 132 1.46 6.72 1.19
C HIS A 132 1.85 5.50 2.02
N SER A 133 2.37 5.70 3.22
CA SER A 133 2.71 4.62 4.14
C SER A 133 1.82 4.74 5.37
N PHE A 134 1.49 3.61 5.97
CA PHE A 134 0.53 3.50 7.07
C PHE A 134 1.07 2.56 8.14
N TYR A 135 0.69 2.82 9.38
CA TYR A 135 0.90 1.93 10.50
C TYR A 135 -0.05 0.73 10.43
N ASP A 136 0.20 -0.29 11.24
CA ASP A 136 -0.63 -1.49 11.34
C ASP A 136 -2.02 -1.22 11.90
N ASN A 137 -2.25 -0.07 12.54
CA ASN A 137 -3.54 0.42 12.99
C ASN A 137 -4.25 1.34 11.98
N ASP A 138 -3.84 1.32 10.70
CA ASP A 138 -4.31 2.18 9.61
C ASP A 138 -4.03 3.70 9.78
N ALA A 139 -3.38 4.12 10.86
CA ALA A 139 -2.96 5.51 10.99
C ALA A 139 -1.94 5.86 9.88
N PRO A 140 -2.02 7.07 9.27
CA PRO A 140 -1.01 7.48 8.30
C PRO A 140 0.35 7.52 8.99
N MET A 141 1.40 7.06 8.30
CA MET A 141 2.78 7.10 8.77
C MET A 141 3.57 8.15 8.00
N ALA A 142 3.50 8.11 6.66
CA ALA A 142 4.19 9.04 5.80
C ALA A 142 3.44 9.26 4.49
N PHE A 143 3.61 10.44 3.90
CA PHE A 143 3.11 10.74 2.56
C PHE A 143 4.05 11.68 1.84
N GLY A 144 4.32 11.38 0.57
CA GLY A 144 5.16 12.22 -0.26
C GLY A 144 5.27 11.77 -1.71
N ARG A 145 6.05 12.54 -2.47
CA ARG A 145 6.29 12.32 -3.89
C ARG A 145 7.76 12.04 -4.14
N TYR A 146 8.01 11.30 -5.22
CA TYR A 146 9.33 11.03 -5.75
C TYR A 146 9.50 11.65 -7.13
N ARG A 147 10.75 11.91 -7.52
CA ARG A 147 11.15 12.21 -8.89
C ARG A 147 12.47 11.52 -9.16
N LYS A 148 12.50 10.65 -10.18
CA LYS A 148 13.67 9.84 -10.54
C LYS A 148 14.24 9.07 -9.32
N GLY A 149 13.36 8.44 -8.55
CA GLY A 149 13.73 7.68 -7.35
C GLY A 149 14.01 8.50 -6.09
N ASN A 150 14.19 9.82 -6.20
CA ASN A 150 14.50 10.68 -5.05
C ASN A 150 13.26 11.36 -4.48
N LYS A 151 13.20 11.52 -3.16
CA LYS A 151 12.16 12.33 -2.49
C LYS A 151 12.12 13.73 -3.08
N LYS A 152 10.93 14.23 -3.41
CA LYS A 152 10.73 15.57 -3.98
C LYS A 152 9.62 16.32 -3.26
N GLY A 153 9.86 17.61 -3.04
CA GLY A 153 8.84 18.50 -2.50
C GLY A 153 8.54 18.20 -1.05
N ARG A 154 7.27 18.30 -0.66
CA ARG A 154 6.85 18.16 0.74
C ARG A 154 6.65 16.68 1.10
N TRP A 155 7.29 16.27 2.19
CA TRP A 155 7.06 15.00 2.86
C TRP A 155 6.48 15.28 4.25
N VAL A 156 5.45 14.52 4.61
CA VAL A 156 4.79 14.66 5.92
C VAL A 156 4.83 13.32 6.62
N TYR A 157 5.21 13.35 7.88
CA TYR A 157 5.29 12.17 8.74
C TYR A 157 4.39 12.36 9.96
N TYR A 158 3.81 11.26 10.40
CA TYR A 158 2.85 11.19 11.47
C TYR A 158 3.27 10.10 12.47
N ASN A 159 2.78 10.16 13.69
CA ASN A 159 2.92 9.08 14.66
C ASN A 159 1.76 8.07 14.54
N THR A 160 1.80 7.02 15.37
CA THR A 160 0.76 5.97 15.43
C THR A 160 -0.62 6.48 15.82
N GLN A 161 -0.74 7.71 16.36
CA GLN A 161 -2.02 8.37 16.64
C GLN A 161 -2.52 9.23 15.45
N GLY A 162 -1.82 9.21 14.32
CA GLY A 162 -2.13 10.06 13.16
C GLY A 162 -1.78 11.54 13.35
N LYS A 163 -1.05 11.90 14.41
CA LYS A 163 -0.61 13.29 14.65
C LYS A 163 0.68 13.55 13.88
N LYS A 164 0.74 14.70 13.21
CA LYS A 164 1.91 15.14 12.46
C LYS A 164 3.09 15.36 13.40
N VAL A 165 4.22 14.70 13.14
CA VAL A 165 5.45 14.81 13.94
C VAL A 165 6.59 15.43 13.17
N LYS A 166 6.56 15.39 11.83
CA LYS A 166 7.65 15.93 11.01
C LYS A 166 7.15 16.36 9.64
N VAL A 167 7.69 17.47 9.13
CA VAL A 167 7.54 17.88 7.73
C VAL A 167 8.91 18.18 7.16
N GLU A 168 9.21 17.56 6.03
CA GLU A 168 10.45 17.79 5.28
C GLU A 168 10.12 18.40 3.92
N ARG A 169 11.04 19.22 3.41
CA ARG A 169 10.98 19.75 2.04
C ARG A 169 12.27 19.41 1.32
N TYR A 170 12.14 18.68 0.23
CA TYR A 170 13.24 18.26 -0.63
C TYR A 170 13.30 19.07 -1.93
N SER A 171 14.51 19.28 -2.43
CA SER A 171 14.77 19.90 -3.73
C SER A 171 14.35 18.98 -4.89
N ARG A 172 14.53 19.46 -6.13
CA ARG A 172 14.35 18.63 -7.34
C ARG A 172 15.41 17.53 -7.47
N SER A 173 16.58 17.68 -6.86
CA SER A 173 17.70 16.72 -6.88
C SER A 173 17.62 15.68 -5.76
N GLY A 174 16.70 15.82 -4.79
CA GLY A 174 16.58 14.93 -3.64
C GLY A 174 17.27 15.43 -2.37
N THR A 175 17.89 16.61 -2.40
CA THR A 175 18.54 17.20 -1.22
C THR A 175 17.50 17.76 -0.25
N LEU A 176 17.61 17.43 1.04
CA LEU A 176 16.80 18.03 2.08
C LEU A 176 17.09 19.53 2.17
N LYS A 177 16.05 20.37 2.04
CA LYS A 177 16.17 21.84 2.11
C LYS A 177 15.71 22.40 3.45
N LYS A 178 14.62 21.86 3.99
CA LYS A 178 14.04 22.30 5.27
C LYS A 178 13.42 21.10 5.98
N SER A 179 13.52 21.09 7.30
CA SER A 179 12.88 20.11 8.17
C SER A 179 12.25 20.84 9.35
N LYS A 180 11.04 20.46 9.73
CA LYS A 180 10.35 20.95 10.92
C LYS A 180 9.79 19.75 11.68
N THR A 181 10.25 19.56 12.91
CA THR A 181 9.70 18.59 13.85
C THR A 181 8.60 19.25 14.66
N PHE A 182 7.57 18.48 15.00
CA PHE A 182 6.46 18.90 15.84
C PHE A 182 6.50 18.02 17.07
N ASP A 183 6.75 18.62 18.23
CA ASP A 183 6.66 17.88 19.48
C ASP A 183 5.19 17.51 19.71
N PRO A 184 4.88 16.24 20.05
CA PRO A 184 3.56 15.94 20.55
C PRO A 184 3.34 16.80 21.80
N PRO A 185 2.15 17.39 22.00
CA PRO A 185 1.88 18.09 23.25
C PRO A 185 2.12 17.11 24.40
N ILE A 186 3.17 17.34 25.18
CA ILE A 186 3.41 16.61 26.40
C ILE A 186 2.20 16.94 27.27
N LYS A 187 1.31 15.98 27.51
CA LYS A 187 0.30 16.10 28.55
C LYS A 187 1.05 16.07 29.88
N THR A 188 1.60 17.21 30.29
CA THR A 188 2.15 17.35 31.64
C THR A 188 1.00 17.23 32.64
N LEU A 189 1.24 16.67 33.84
CA LEU A 189 0.24 16.62 34.92
C LEU A 189 -0.39 18.01 35.17
N ARG A 190 0.38 19.08 34.95
CA ARG A 190 -0.08 20.49 34.97
C ARG A 190 -1.27 20.80 34.05
N THR A 191 -1.41 20.11 32.92
CA THR A 191 -2.52 20.30 31.96
C THR A 191 -3.75 19.45 32.31
N VAL A 192 -3.57 18.39 33.11
CA VAL A 192 -4.67 17.53 33.60
C VAL A 192 -5.38 18.17 34.80
N PHE A 193 -4.63 18.91 35.62
CA PHE A 193 -5.15 19.56 36.84
C PHE A 193 -5.32 21.08 36.75
N ASN A 194 -5.17 21.68 35.57
CA ASN A 194 -5.49 23.08 35.35
C ASN A 194 -6.62 23.21 34.32
N PRO A 195 -7.89 22.89 34.68
CA PRO A 195 -9.01 23.43 33.95
C PRO A 195 -8.88 24.95 34.07
N ARG A 196 -8.73 25.67 32.95
CA ARG A 196 -8.83 27.12 32.95
C ARG A 196 -10.08 27.51 33.72
N HIS A 197 -9.92 28.04 34.93
CA HIS A 197 -11.00 28.68 35.63
C HIS A 197 -11.34 29.93 34.84
N LEU A 198 -12.56 30.00 34.32
CA LEU A 198 -13.12 31.19 33.66
C LEU A 198 -13.25 32.40 34.61
N SER A 199 -12.87 32.27 35.90
CA SER A 199 -13.11 33.28 36.93
C SER A 199 -11.90 34.14 37.33
N GLY A 200 -10.69 33.90 36.79
CA GLY A 200 -9.56 34.84 36.96
C GLY A 200 -8.99 35.05 38.38
N THR A 201 -9.46 34.33 39.40
CA THR A 201 -8.95 34.46 40.77
C THR A 201 -7.87 33.41 41.10
N PRO A 202 -6.68 33.80 41.58
CA PRO A 202 -5.65 32.86 42.02
C PRO A 202 -5.97 32.24 43.39
N TYR A 203 -5.55 30.99 43.60
CA TYR A 203 -5.63 30.34 44.91
C TYR A 203 -4.51 30.83 45.83
N ILE A 204 -4.86 31.16 47.07
CA ILE A 204 -3.89 31.30 48.17
C ILE A 204 -3.73 29.90 48.79
N ILE A 205 -2.54 29.33 48.68
CA ILE A 205 -2.15 28.14 49.43
C ILE A 205 -1.56 28.66 50.75
N ARG A 206 -2.13 28.24 51.88
CA ARG A 206 -1.59 28.51 53.21
C ARG A 206 -0.37 27.63 53.48
#